data_AF-A0A7I8W5C1-F1
#
_entry.id   AF-A0A7I8W5C1-F1
#
_cell.length_a   1.000
_cell.length_b   1.000
_cell.length_c   1.000
_cell.angle_alpha   90.00
_cell.angle_beta   90.00
_cell.angle_gamma   90.00
#
_symmetry.space_group_name_H-M   'P 1'
#
loop_
_entity.id
_entity.type
_entity.pdbx_description
1 polymer ?
#
loop_
_entity_poly.entity_id
_entity_poly.type
_entity_poly.pdbx_seq_one_letter_code
_entity_poly.pdbx_strand_id
1 'polypeptide(L)'
;MRRISARKGRSIAMISDSDGKHYPWYGAKTEMKTIRGPTTKPTEVTVVMDDNFFPNVTWYIPEHTWGKQPRLQHIYRKQHFLTSLALRINSKIHVIKTIAWHMEIEIDVNPEKRQASLVGPYYQDQPELLKEAVKISRSALNPPNANNCQTLIWRPFKPELGSPTIIVPPKDFKIPIDQYLSETKDKIRHFHNYLPLHHVIHNYVEPAEED
;
A
#
# COMPACT_ATOMS: atom_id res chain seq x y z
N MET A 1 -8.50 -18.90 -5.80
CA MET A 1 -8.34 -17.89 -4.73
C MET A 1 -7.56 -18.46 -3.54
N ARG A 2 -6.37 -17.94 -3.22
CA ARG A 2 -5.65 -18.32 -1.98
C ARG A 2 -5.75 -17.20 -0.95
N ARG A 3 -6.43 -17.51 0.16
CA ARG A 3 -6.61 -16.65 1.33
C ARG A 3 -5.27 -16.45 2.05
N ILE A 4 -4.91 -15.21 2.38
CA ILE A 4 -3.80 -14.93 3.29
C ILE A 4 -4.25 -15.28 4.71
N SER A 5 -3.54 -16.21 5.35
CA SER A 5 -3.86 -16.69 6.69
C SER A 5 -3.12 -15.85 7.74
N ALA A 6 -3.82 -14.89 8.35
CA ALA A 6 -3.43 -14.41 9.68
C ALA A 6 -3.75 -15.50 10.71
N ARG A 7 -2.88 -15.70 11.71
CA ARG A 7 -3.07 -16.69 12.80
C ARG A 7 -4.51 -16.61 13.35
N LYS A 8 -5.20 -17.76 13.33
CA LYS A 8 -6.66 -18.00 13.50
C LYS A 8 -7.56 -17.71 12.28
N GLY A 9 -7.16 -18.17 11.09
CA GLY A 9 -8.12 -18.53 10.03
C GLY A 9 -9.01 -17.41 9.48
N ARG A 10 -8.63 -16.14 9.67
CA ARG A 10 -9.33 -15.00 9.06
C ARG A 10 -8.50 -14.44 7.93
N SER A 11 -9.02 -14.55 6.71
CA SER A 11 -8.51 -13.82 5.55
C SER A 11 -8.78 -12.33 5.73
N ILE A 12 -7.73 -11.51 5.71
CA ILE A 12 -7.86 -10.05 5.64
C ILE A 12 -8.18 -9.72 4.20
N ALA A 13 -9.40 -9.23 3.95
CA ALA A 13 -9.86 -8.90 2.59
C ALA A 13 -9.41 -7.49 2.18
N MET A 14 -9.31 -6.56 3.14
CA MET A 14 -8.83 -5.20 2.93
C MET A 14 -8.14 -4.71 4.20
N ILE A 15 -7.16 -3.84 4.03
CA ILE A 15 -6.48 -3.10 5.10
C ILE A 15 -6.71 -1.61 4.88
N SER A 16 -6.95 -0.86 5.96
CA SER A 16 -7.14 0.59 5.88
C SER A 16 -5.79 1.27 5.69
N ASP A 17 -5.69 2.29 4.83
CA ASP A 17 -4.52 3.18 4.76
C ASP A 17 -4.69 4.46 5.60
N SER A 18 -5.68 4.48 6.50
CA SER A 18 -5.93 5.63 7.37
C SER A 18 -4.75 5.96 8.30
N ASP A 19 -4.69 7.23 8.73
CA ASP A 19 -3.72 7.76 9.71
C ASP A 19 -3.73 7.06 11.08
N GLY A 20 -4.69 6.15 11.30
CA GLY A 20 -4.85 5.37 12.51
C GLY A 20 -5.59 6.09 13.64
N LYS A 21 -5.88 7.39 13.48
CA LYS A 21 -6.55 8.22 14.51
C LYS A 21 -8.06 8.25 14.33
N HIS A 22 -8.55 8.23 13.09
CA HIS A 22 -9.98 8.34 12.79
C HIS A 22 -10.52 7.18 11.96
N TYR A 23 -10.21 5.92 12.33
CA TYR A 23 -10.68 4.76 11.56
C TYR A 23 -12.19 4.80 11.20
N PRO A 24 -12.54 4.38 9.96
CA PRO A 24 -11.67 4.03 8.82
C PRO A 24 -11.30 5.23 7.94
N TRP A 25 -11.52 6.47 8.40
CA TRP A 25 -11.35 7.67 7.59
C TRP A 25 -9.87 7.97 7.38
N TYR A 26 -9.55 8.35 6.14
CA TYR A 26 -8.18 8.60 5.70
C TYR A 26 -7.51 9.70 6.53
N GLY A 27 -8.23 10.76 6.85
CA GLY A 27 -7.71 11.93 7.56
C GLY A 27 -8.77 12.84 8.17
N ALA A 28 -8.33 13.64 9.14
CA ALA A 28 -9.21 14.31 10.10
C ALA A 28 -9.76 15.68 9.66
N LYS A 29 -9.08 16.38 8.75
CA LYS A 29 -9.26 17.83 8.56
C LYS A 29 -10.10 18.22 7.35
N THR A 30 -9.77 17.70 6.17
CA THR A 30 -10.40 18.08 4.89
C THR A 30 -11.36 17.02 4.33
N GLU A 31 -11.22 15.80 4.82
CA GLU A 31 -11.85 14.60 4.26
C GLU A 31 -13.10 14.16 5.02
N MET A 32 -13.40 14.81 6.13
CA MET A 32 -14.61 14.59 6.91
C MET A 32 -15.42 15.87 7.02
N LYS A 33 -16.73 15.74 6.81
CA LYS A 33 -17.70 16.82 6.96
C LYS A 33 -18.90 16.30 7.74
N THR A 34 -19.39 17.12 8.66
CA THR A 34 -20.56 16.80 9.49
C THR A 34 -21.71 17.69 9.10
N ILE A 35 -22.79 17.11 8.61
CA ILE A 35 -24.06 17.81 8.37
C ILE A 35 -24.92 17.60 9.62
N ARG A 36 -25.36 18.71 10.25
CA ARG A 36 -26.29 18.67 11.39
C ARG A 36 -27.67 19.03 10.89
N GLY A 37 -28.61 18.09 11.02
CA GLY A 37 -30.02 18.31 10.71
C GLY A 37 -30.83 18.81 11.91
N PRO A 38 -32.13 19.09 11.69
CA PRO A 38 -32.78 19.14 10.38
C PRO A 38 -32.34 20.38 9.57
N THR A 39 -32.28 20.25 8.24
CA THR A 39 -31.96 21.38 7.35
C THR A 39 -33.23 21.79 6.59
N THR A 40 -33.49 23.10 6.50
CA THR A 40 -34.66 23.64 5.79
C THR A 40 -34.45 23.78 4.28
N LYS A 41 -33.20 23.62 3.82
CA LYS A 41 -32.78 23.68 2.42
C LYS A 41 -31.79 22.54 2.12
N PRO A 42 -31.64 22.12 0.85
CA PRO A 42 -30.54 21.25 0.45
C PRO A 42 -29.20 21.82 0.90
N THR A 43 -28.34 20.96 1.46
CA THR A 43 -27.00 21.34 1.90
C THR A 43 -25.99 20.64 0.99
N GLU A 44 -25.21 21.42 0.27
CA GLU A 44 -24.11 20.92 -0.54
C GLU A 44 -22.84 20.83 0.30
N VAL A 45 -22.10 19.74 0.13
CA VAL A 45 -20.85 19.50 0.85
C VAL A 45 -19.82 18.99 -0.13
N THR A 46 -18.68 19.66 -0.16
CA THR A 46 -17.50 19.18 -0.88
C THR A 46 -16.55 18.53 0.11
N VAL A 47 -16.13 17.30 -0.23
CA VAL A 47 -15.10 16.54 0.47
C VAL A 47 -13.96 16.36 -0.52
N VAL A 48 -12.73 16.64 -0.07
CA VAL A 48 -11.51 16.50 -0.88
C VAL A 48 -10.56 15.58 -0.15
N MET A 49 -10.05 14.58 -0.86
CA MET A 49 -8.97 13.71 -0.41
C MET A 49 -7.75 13.97 -1.28
N ASP A 50 -6.59 14.01 -0.64
CA ASP A 50 -5.29 14.08 -1.29
C ASP A 50 -4.39 13.03 -0.65
N ASP A 51 -3.82 12.16 -1.47
CA ASP A 51 -2.86 11.14 -1.06
C ASP A 51 -1.64 11.26 -1.95
N ASN A 52 -0.47 11.27 -1.32
CA ASN A 52 0.80 11.45 -2.00
C ASN A 52 1.78 10.38 -1.55
N PHE A 53 2.48 9.79 -2.52
CA PHE A 53 3.60 8.92 -2.20
C PHE A 53 4.70 9.71 -1.50
N PHE A 54 5.36 9.06 -0.54
CA PHE A 54 6.56 9.64 0.03
C PHE A 54 7.60 9.82 -1.10
N PRO A 55 8.08 11.05 -1.35
CA PRO A 55 8.82 11.37 -2.57
C PRO A 55 10.28 10.90 -2.55
N ASN A 56 10.74 10.35 -1.42
CA ASN A 56 12.15 10.03 -1.20
C ASN A 56 12.37 8.51 -1.13
N VAL A 57 13.50 8.08 -1.68
CA VAL A 57 13.99 6.70 -1.62
C VAL A 57 15.42 6.66 -1.08
N THR A 58 15.78 5.55 -0.43
CA THR A 58 17.14 5.35 0.07
C THR A 58 18.01 4.72 -1.02
N TRP A 59 19.18 5.31 -1.28
CA TRP A 59 20.08 4.86 -2.34
C TRP A 59 21.06 3.76 -1.90
N TYR A 60 21.24 3.56 -0.60
CA TYR A 60 22.13 2.56 -0.02
C TYR A 60 21.33 1.58 0.86
N ILE A 61 21.94 0.45 1.23
CA ILE A 61 21.25 -0.57 2.04
C ILE A 61 21.15 -0.03 3.47
N PRO A 62 19.95 0.22 4.02
CA PRO A 62 19.79 0.78 5.36
C PRO A 62 20.02 -0.28 6.47
N GLU A 63 21.01 -1.15 6.28
CA GLU A 63 21.43 -2.18 7.22
C GLU A 63 22.84 -1.86 7.73
N HIS A 64 23.11 -2.07 9.01
CA HIS A 64 24.35 -1.62 9.65
C HIS A 64 25.60 -2.33 9.13
N THR A 65 25.44 -3.55 8.61
CA THR A 65 26.54 -4.35 8.07
C THR A 65 27.04 -3.86 6.71
N TRP A 66 26.28 -2.98 6.04
CA TRP A 66 26.61 -2.47 4.71
C TRP A 66 27.08 -1.02 4.77
N GLY A 67 28.13 -0.70 4.01
CA GLY A 67 28.59 0.68 3.87
C GLY A 67 27.55 1.56 3.17
N LYS A 68 27.59 2.88 3.44
CA LYS A 68 26.69 3.90 2.84
C LYS A 68 26.95 4.22 1.36
N GLN A 69 27.36 3.22 0.58
CA GLN A 69 27.60 3.38 -0.85
C GLN A 69 26.27 3.30 -1.63
N PRO A 70 26.02 4.20 -2.59
CA PRO A 70 24.85 4.10 -3.47
C PRO A 70 24.86 2.79 -4.26
N ARG A 71 23.76 2.04 -4.16
CA ARG A 71 23.56 0.72 -4.78
C ARG A 71 22.16 0.53 -5.37
N LEU A 72 21.25 1.46 -5.15
CA LEU A 72 19.93 1.45 -5.79
C LEU A 72 20.10 1.62 -7.29
N GLN A 73 19.62 0.64 -8.05
CA GLN A 73 19.68 0.64 -9.51
C GLN A 73 18.31 0.72 -10.16
N HIS A 74 17.26 0.35 -9.42
CA HIS A 74 15.94 0.18 -9.98
C HIS A 74 14.87 0.28 -8.89
N ILE A 75 13.77 0.93 -9.20
CA ILE A 75 12.59 1.03 -8.34
C ILE A 75 11.41 0.58 -9.18
N TYR A 76 10.69 -0.41 -8.67
CA TYR A 76 9.42 -0.82 -9.23
C TYR A 76 8.35 -0.77 -8.14
N ARG A 77 7.24 -0.11 -8.42
CA ARG A 77 6.13 0.05 -7.51
C ARG A 77 4.83 -0.11 -8.27
N LYS A 78 4.01 -1.05 -7.83
CA LYS A 78 2.66 -1.28 -8.34
C LYS A 78 1.70 -1.30 -7.15
N GLN A 79 0.68 -0.47 -7.19
CA GLN A 79 -0.27 -0.32 -6.09
C GLN A 79 -1.68 -0.13 -6.58
N HIS A 80 -2.61 -0.69 -5.81
CA HIS A 80 -4.04 -0.63 -6.06
C HIS A 80 -4.74 -0.18 -4.78
N PHE A 81 -5.62 0.80 -4.89
CA PHE A 81 -6.37 1.35 -3.77
C PHE A 81 -7.85 1.49 -4.11
N LEU A 82 -8.69 1.31 -3.09
CA LEU A 82 -10.11 1.63 -3.17
C LEU A 82 -10.40 2.79 -2.24
N THR A 83 -10.81 3.92 -2.82
CA THR A 83 -11.21 5.11 -2.08
C THR A 83 -12.73 5.17 -2.05
N SER A 84 -13.32 5.16 -0.85
CA SER A 84 -14.77 5.12 -0.68
C SER A 84 -15.29 6.40 -0.05
N LEU A 85 -16.24 7.05 -0.73
CA LEU A 85 -17.07 8.08 -0.09
C LEU A 85 -18.15 7.38 0.72
N ALA A 86 -18.15 7.59 2.04
CA ALA A 86 -19.09 6.96 2.94
C ALA A 86 -19.73 7.95 3.91
N LEU A 87 -20.96 7.62 4.32
CA LEU A 87 -21.70 8.32 5.37
C LEU A 87 -21.62 7.53 6.67
N ARG A 88 -21.53 8.24 7.80
CA ARG A 88 -21.77 7.66 9.12
C ARG A 88 -23.09 8.18 9.68
N ILE A 89 -24.07 7.28 9.83
CA ILE A 89 -25.39 7.58 10.40
C ILE A 89 -25.61 6.62 11.57
N ASN A 90 -25.80 7.15 12.78
CA ASN A 90 -26.05 6.35 13.99
C ASN A 90 -25.06 5.17 14.16
N SER A 91 -23.75 5.47 14.02
CA SER A 91 -22.63 4.51 14.07
C SER A 91 -22.56 3.47 12.94
N LYS A 92 -23.47 3.49 11.97
CA LYS A 92 -23.40 2.66 10.77
C LYS A 92 -22.71 3.41 9.63
N ILE A 93 -21.85 2.70 8.90
CA ILE A 93 -21.15 3.23 7.73
C ILE A 93 -21.87 2.75 6.47
N HIS A 94 -22.24 3.72 5.62
CA HIS A 94 -22.90 3.49 4.34
C HIS A 94 -21.98 4.01 3.23
N VAL A 95 -21.47 3.12 2.38
CA VAL A 95 -20.66 3.52 1.23
C VAL A 95 -21.60 4.00 0.12
N ILE A 96 -21.37 5.21 -0.39
CA ILE A 96 -22.15 5.80 -1.46
C ILE A 96 -21.49 5.56 -2.81
N LYS A 97 -20.17 5.80 -2.87
CA LYS A 97 -19.35 5.67 -4.09
C LYS A 97 -18.00 5.08 -3.74
N THR A 98 -17.43 4.36 -4.68
CA THR A 98 -16.06 3.85 -4.61
C THR A 98 -15.33 4.20 -5.89
N ILE A 99 -14.10 4.69 -5.73
CA ILE A 99 -13.17 4.96 -6.81
C ILE A 99 -12.04 3.94 -6.69
N ALA A 100 -11.74 3.24 -7.77
CA ALA A 100 -10.57 2.38 -7.88
C ALA A 100 -9.40 3.20 -8.45
N TRP A 101 -8.26 3.07 -7.79
CA TRP A 101 -7.01 3.68 -8.20
C TRP A 101 -5.99 2.59 -8.46
N HIS A 102 -5.36 2.66 -9.61
CA HIS A 102 -4.22 1.82 -9.96
C HIS A 102 -3.05 2.73 -10.32
N MET A 103 -1.88 2.41 -9.81
CA MET A 103 -0.65 3.12 -10.12
C MET A 103 0.47 2.12 -10.28
N GLU A 104 1.26 2.29 -11.32
CA GLU A 104 2.45 1.51 -11.59
C GLU A 104 3.58 2.47 -11.97
N ILE A 105 4.75 2.32 -11.39
CA ILE A 105 5.91 3.15 -11.69
C ILE A 105 7.18 2.31 -11.61
N GLU A 106 7.99 2.48 -12.64
CA GLU A 106 9.26 1.83 -12.85
C GLU A 106 10.30 2.92 -13.14
N ILE A 107 11.37 2.95 -12.34
CA ILE A 107 12.41 3.96 -12.40
C ILE A 107 13.75 3.26 -12.40
N ASP A 108 14.58 3.57 -13.38
CA ASP A 108 15.98 3.20 -13.39
C ASP A 108 16.79 4.26 -12.65
N VAL A 109 17.79 3.80 -11.91
CA VAL A 109 18.66 4.62 -11.10
C VAL A 109 20.10 4.30 -11.48
N ASN A 110 20.86 5.32 -11.86
CA ASN A 110 22.29 5.21 -12.01
C ASN A 110 22.97 5.65 -10.71
N PRO A 111 23.47 4.71 -9.87
CA PRO A 111 24.06 5.05 -8.57
C PRO A 111 25.36 5.86 -8.69
N GLU A 112 26.12 5.69 -9.79
CA GLU A 112 27.37 6.42 -10.02
C GLU A 112 27.11 7.88 -10.39
N LYS A 113 26.14 8.11 -11.27
CA LYS A 113 25.77 9.45 -11.76
C LYS A 113 24.74 10.17 -10.88
N ARG A 114 24.18 9.47 -9.88
CA ARG A 114 23.10 9.96 -9.02
C ARG A 114 21.89 10.47 -9.81
N GLN A 115 21.57 9.76 -10.89
CA GLN A 115 20.49 10.11 -11.80
C GLN A 115 19.40 9.04 -11.74
N ALA A 116 18.14 9.46 -11.84
CA ALA A 116 17.00 8.57 -11.98
C ALA A 116 16.22 8.92 -13.25
N SER A 117 15.66 7.92 -13.92
CA SER A 117 14.86 8.08 -15.13
C SER A 117 13.62 7.19 -15.06
N LEU A 118 12.46 7.77 -15.37
CA LEU A 118 11.22 7.01 -15.51
C LEU A 118 11.33 6.06 -16.71
N VAL A 119 11.20 4.76 -16.43
CA VAL A 119 11.15 3.69 -17.42
C VAL A 119 9.72 3.50 -17.91
N GLY A 120 8.75 3.59 -17.00
CA GLY A 120 7.34 3.57 -17.34
C GLY A 120 6.45 3.07 -16.20
N PRO A 121 5.16 2.84 -16.48
CA PRO A 121 4.44 3.37 -17.63
C PRO A 121 4.42 4.91 -17.64
N TYR A 122 4.60 5.50 -18.82
CA TYR A 122 4.57 6.97 -19.01
C TYR A 122 3.18 7.57 -18.85
N TYR A 123 2.15 6.72 -18.93
CA TYR A 123 0.75 7.08 -18.70
C TYR A 123 0.23 6.25 -17.55
N GLN A 124 -0.45 6.90 -16.62
CA GLN A 124 -1.12 6.24 -15.51
C GLN A 124 -2.61 6.07 -15.83
N ASP A 125 -3.17 4.95 -15.39
CA ASP A 125 -4.60 4.72 -15.43
C ASP A 125 -5.30 5.84 -14.65
N GLN A 126 -6.34 6.41 -15.25
CA GLN A 126 -7.15 7.37 -14.55
C GLN A 126 -8.00 6.66 -13.49
N PRO A 127 -8.32 7.33 -12.39
CA PRO A 127 -9.17 6.76 -11.35
C PRO A 127 -10.53 6.36 -11.91
N GLU A 128 -10.96 5.14 -11.62
CA GLU A 128 -12.22 4.63 -12.14
C GLU A 128 -13.31 4.76 -11.08
N LEU A 129 -14.39 5.48 -11.39
CA LEU A 129 -15.59 5.45 -10.58
C LEU A 129 -16.32 4.12 -10.81
N LEU A 130 -16.34 3.28 -9.78
CA LEU A 130 -17.00 1.98 -9.87
C LEU A 130 -18.52 2.13 -9.97
N LYS A 131 -19.14 1.27 -10.79
CA LYS A 131 -20.60 1.23 -10.97
C LYS A 131 -21.32 0.93 -9.65
N GLU A 132 -20.74 0.04 -8.85
CA GLU A 132 -21.28 -0.37 -7.56
C GLU A 132 -20.34 0.04 -6.42
N ALA A 133 -20.95 0.45 -5.31
CA ALA A 133 -20.22 0.78 -4.10
C ALA A 133 -19.64 -0.50 -3.47
N VAL A 134 -18.31 -0.52 -3.30
CA VAL A 134 -17.64 -1.67 -2.69
C VAL A 134 -17.90 -1.67 -1.19
N LYS A 135 -18.36 -2.80 -0.67
CA LYS A 135 -18.59 -2.96 0.76
C LYS A 135 -17.26 -2.98 1.52
N ILE A 136 -17.10 -2.03 2.44
CA ILE A 136 -15.93 -2.00 3.33
C ILE A 136 -15.94 -3.25 4.22
N SER A 137 -14.87 -4.05 4.14
CA SER A 137 -14.70 -5.22 4.97
C SER A 137 -14.47 -4.83 6.44
N ARG A 138 -14.86 -5.70 7.39
CA ARG A 138 -14.64 -5.45 8.83
C ARG A 138 -13.15 -5.27 9.19
N SER A 139 -12.25 -5.86 8.42
CA SER A 139 -10.81 -5.74 8.63
C SER A 139 -10.26 -4.36 8.27
N ALA A 140 -10.94 -3.61 7.39
CA ALA A 140 -10.58 -2.22 7.09
C ALA A 140 -11.17 -1.21 8.09
N LEU A 141 -12.06 -1.64 8.99
CA LEU A 141 -12.66 -0.75 9.99
C LEU A 141 -11.84 -0.63 11.28
N ASN A 142 -10.84 -1.48 11.45
CA ASN A 142 -10.09 -1.62 12.68
C ASN A 142 -8.60 -1.77 12.36
N PRO A 143 -7.71 -1.54 13.34
CA PRO A 143 -6.31 -1.92 13.22
C PRO A 143 -6.13 -3.39 12.82
N PRO A 144 -5.05 -3.71 12.09
CA PRO A 144 -3.94 -2.81 11.72
C PRO A 144 -4.24 -1.92 10.50
N ASN A 145 -3.48 -0.82 10.32
CA ASN A 145 -3.46 -0.05 9.05
C ASN A 145 -2.24 -0.43 8.22
N ALA A 146 -2.33 -0.12 6.92
CA ALA A 146 -1.28 -0.36 5.95
C ALA A 146 0.04 0.26 6.41
N ASN A 147 0.02 1.53 6.84
CA ASN A 147 1.21 2.25 7.32
C ASN A 147 1.95 1.53 8.48
N ASN A 148 1.24 1.03 9.48
CA ASN A 148 1.84 0.28 10.59
C ASN A 148 2.22 -1.15 10.21
N CYS A 149 1.71 -1.69 9.11
CA CYS A 149 2.07 -2.98 8.55
C CYS A 149 3.21 -2.92 7.52
N GLN A 150 3.60 -1.72 7.08
CA GLN A 150 4.72 -1.57 6.15
C GLN A 150 5.99 -2.16 6.76
N THR A 151 6.69 -2.95 5.95
CA THR A 151 7.94 -3.62 6.32
C THR A 151 8.96 -3.36 5.23
N LEU A 152 10.17 -2.95 5.60
CA LEU A 152 11.30 -2.90 4.67
C LEU A 152 12.12 -4.17 4.83
N ILE A 153 12.25 -4.94 3.75
CA ILE A 153 13.03 -6.18 3.72
C ILE A 153 14.12 -6.05 2.68
N TRP A 154 15.36 -6.22 3.12
CA TRP A 154 16.48 -6.39 2.24
C TRP A 154 16.58 -7.85 1.81
N ARG A 155 16.71 -8.10 0.50
CA ARG A 155 16.90 -9.44 -0.06
C ARG A 155 18.19 -9.45 -0.88
N PRO A 156 19.15 -10.32 -0.57
CA PRO A 156 20.27 -10.53 -1.47
C PRO A 156 19.78 -11.27 -2.72
N PHE A 157 20.27 -10.82 -3.88
CA PHE A 157 19.97 -11.44 -5.18
C PHE A 157 20.55 -12.85 -5.32
N LYS A 158 21.51 -13.18 -4.47
CA LYS A 158 22.20 -14.46 -4.38
C LYS A 158 22.16 -14.98 -2.95
N PRO A 159 21.68 -16.20 -2.69
CA PRO A 159 21.66 -16.78 -1.35
C PRO A 159 23.05 -16.81 -0.69
N GLU A 160 24.12 -16.93 -1.49
CA GLU A 160 25.50 -16.92 -0.99
C GLU A 160 25.96 -15.56 -0.42
N LEU A 161 25.27 -14.45 -0.75
CA LEU A 161 25.59 -13.12 -0.23
C LEU A 161 24.86 -12.80 1.07
N GLY A 162 24.02 -13.71 1.55
CA GLY A 162 23.35 -13.59 2.85
C GLY A 162 21.92 -14.09 2.82
N SER A 163 21.26 -13.95 3.96
CA SER A 163 19.82 -14.21 4.09
C SER A 163 19.04 -12.89 4.03
N PRO A 164 17.80 -12.91 3.50
CA PRO A 164 16.90 -11.77 3.62
C PRO A 164 16.79 -11.27 5.06
N THR A 165 16.77 -9.96 5.24
CA THR A 165 16.78 -9.32 6.55
C THR A 165 15.68 -8.27 6.62
N ILE A 166 14.97 -8.22 7.75
CA ILE A 166 13.99 -7.15 8.03
C ILE A 166 14.77 -5.94 8.51
N ILE A 167 14.74 -4.87 7.72
CA ILE A 167 15.39 -3.59 8.06
C ILE A 167 14.47 -2.73 8.91
N VAL A 168 13.21 -2.62 8.49
CA VAL A 168 12.17 -1.91 9.24
C VAL A 168 11.07 -2.91 9.54
N PRO A 169 10.91 -3.32 10.81
CA PRO A 169 9.85 -4.25 11.18
C PRO A 169 8.48 -3.54 11.16
N PRO A 170 7.41 -4.30 10.89
CA PRO A 170 6.04 -3.80 11.03
C PRO A 170 5.74 -3.52 12.51
N LYS A 171 4.94 -2.48 12.77
CA LYS A 171 4.50 -2.10 14.12
C LYS A 171 3.37 -2.99 14.62
N ASP A 172 2.35 -3.22 13.79
CA ASP A 172 1.10 -3.84 14.25
C ASP A 172 0.99 -5.34 13.92
N PHE A 173 1.79 -5.86 12.99
CA PHE A 173 1.63 -7.24 12.52
C PHE A 173 2.94 -7.98 12.31
N LYS A 174 3.20 -9.04 13.08
CA LYS A 174 4.42 -9.85 12.94
C LYS A 174 4.12 -11.11 12.13
N ILE A 175 4.55 -11.13 10.86
CA ILE A 175 4.65 -12.35 10.06
C ILE A 175 6.09 -12.89 10.20
N PRO A 176 6.30 -14.20 10.42
CA PRO A 176 7.62 -14.79 10.29
C PRO A 176 8.21 -14.51 8.90
N ILE A 177 9.49 -14.12 8.84
CA ILE A 177 10.13 -13.73 7.56
C ILE A 177 10.01 -14.84 6.51
N ASP A 178 10.18 -16.10 6.89
CA ASP A 178 10.08 -17.25 5.97
C ASP A 178 8.71 -17.35 5.30
N GLN A 179 7.64 -17.09 6.07
CA GLN A 179 6.28 -17.06 5.53
C GLN A 179 6.15 -15.90 4.53
N TYR A 180 6.59 -14.69 4.88
CA TYR A 180 6.56 -13.55 3.97
C TYR A 180 7.35 -13.79 2.68
N LEU A 181 8.55 -14.36 2.78
CA LEU A 181 9.41 -14.69 1.64
C LEU A 181 8.73 -15.71 0.72
N SER A 182 8.07 -16.72 1.29
CA SER A 182 7.35 -17.75 0.53
C SER A 182 6.17 -17.17 -0.26
N GLU A 183 5.41 -16.25 0.34
CA GLU A 183 4.22 -15.63 -0.27
C GLU A 183 4.57 -14.62 -1.37
N THR A 184 5.81 -14.13 -1.40
CA THR A 184 6.29 -13.08 -2.32
C THR A 184 7.32 -13.57 -3.34
N LYS A 185 7.68 -14.86 -3.30
CA LYS A 185 8.76 -15.46 -4.11
C LYS A 185 8.53 -15.32 -5.61
N ASP A 186 7.30 -15.51 -6.08
CA ASP A 186 6.98 -15.52 -7.51
C ASP A 186 6.78 -14.11 -8.09
N LYS A 187 6.50 -13.13 -7.23
CA LYS A 187 6.23 -11.74 -7.62
C LYS A 187 7.51 -10.92 -7.89
N ILE A 188 8.68 -11.48 -7.54
CA ILE A 188 10.00 -10.88 -7.75
C ILE A 188 10.74 -11.51 -8.95
N ARG A 189 10.23 -12.62 -9.51
CA ARG A 189 10.92 -13.37 -10.58
C ARG A 189 11.14 -12.59 -11.89
N HIS A 190 10.52 -11.43 -12.06
CA HIS A 190 10.70 -10.60 -13.26
C HIS A 190 11.95 -9.69 -13.19
N PHE A 191 12.67 -9.66 -12.06
CA PHE A 191 13.75 -8.69 -11.81
C PHE A 191 15.15 -9.34 -11.62
N HIS A 192 15.32 -10.60 -12.03
CA HIS A 192 16.46 -11.47 -11.70
C HIS A 192 17.86 -11.04 -12.22
N ASN A 193 17.99 -9.93 -12.95
CA ASN A 193 19.26 -9.54 -13.58
C ASN A 193 20.00 -8.36 -12.93
N TYR A 194 19.50 -7.77 -11.84
CA TYR A 194 20.09 -6.55 -11.25
C TYR A 194 20.16 -6.62 -9.72
N LEU A 195 21.13 -5.90 -9.13
CA LEU A 195 21.34 -5.75 -7.68
C LEU A 195 20.19 -4.94 -7.06
N PRO A 196 19.16 -5.53 -6.43
CA PRO A 196 17.98 -4.76 -6.12
C PRO A 196 17.96 -4.38 -4.63
N LEU A 197 18.00 -3.08 -4.40
CA LEU A 197 17.48 -2.49 -3.17
C LEU A 197 15.97 -2.41 -3.30
N HIS A 198 15.29 -3.49 -2.92
CA HIS A 198 13.84 -3.59 -3.04
C HIS A 198 13.14 -2.77 -1.95
N HIS A 199 12.76 -1.52 -2.26
CA HIS A 199 11.73 -0.80 -1.51
C HIS A 199 10.36 -1.35 -1.91
N VAL A 200 10.01 -2.55 -1.44
CA VAL A 200 8.68 -3.11 -1.74
C VAL A 200 7.68 -2.69 -0.67
N ILE A 201 6.92 -1.64 -0.96
CA ILE A 201 5.66 -1.36 -0.27
C ILE A 201 4.59 -2.23 -0.92
N HIS A 202 4.57 -3.51 -0.53
CA HIS A 202 3.48 -4.40 -0.89
C HIS A 202 2.26 -4.09 -0.03
N ASN A 203 1.33 -3.31 -0.55
CA ASN A 203 -0.06 -3.32 -0.10
C ASN A 203 -0.78 -4.37 -0.95
N TYR A 204 -0.82 -5.63 -0.50
CA TYR A 204 -1.48 -6.70 -1.25
C TYR A 204 -2.99 -6.72 -0.99
N VAL A 205 -3.78 -6.53 -2.05
CA VAL A 205 -5.11 -7.13 -2.23
C VAL A 205 -5.27 -7.40 -3.74
N GLU A 206 -5.45 -8.66 -4.15
CA GLU A 206 -5.86 -9.04 -5.52
C GLU A 206 -7.07 -10.02 -5.45
N PRO A 207 -8.02 -9.93 -6.41
CA PRO A 207 -9.40 -10.45 -6.32
C PRO A 207 -9.56 -11.96 -6.64
N ALA A 208 -10.77 -12.48 -6.45
CA ALA A 208 -11.22 -13.75 -7.03
C ALA A 208 -12.08 -13.55 -8.26
N GLU A 209 -11.88 -14.45 -9.22
CA GLU A 209 -12.86 -14.84 -10.23
C GLU A 209 -13.98 -15.66 -9.57
N GLU A 210 -15.20 -15.43 -10.08
CA GLU A 210 -16.46 -16.01 -9.63
C GLU A 210 -16.60 -17.48 -10.04
N ASP A 211 -17.20 -18.28 -9.14
CA ASP A 211 -18.20 -19.31 -9.45
C ASP A 211 -19.45 -18.97 -8.64
#